data_AF-A0A7W1EMW1-F1
#
_entry.id   AF-A0A7W1EMW1-F1
#
_cell.length_a   1.000
_cell.length_b   1.000
_cell.length_c   1.000
_cell.angle_alpha   90.00
_cell.angle_beta   90.00
_cell.angle_gamma   90.00
#
_symmetry.space_group_name_H-M   'P 1'
#
loop_
_entity.id
_entity.type
_entity.pdbx_description
1 polymer ?
#
loop_
_entity_poly.entity_id
_entity_poly.type
_entity_poly.pdbx_seq_one_letter_code
_entity_poly.pdbx_strand_id
1 'polypeptide(L)'
;IGEMGERLAEFGEMVGAGAVAVSDDGKPVVSAQLMRTALEYARTFDIPVADHCEEPTLAHGGAMNEGLMSARLGLRGIPAEAEEIMAIRDILLARLTGGHIHLCHMSTKGSVELIRWGKERKINVTAEVCPHHLSLTEDEVEGYDTNAKMNPPLRTAADVAALQEAVKDGTIDVIATDHAPHHYDEKEREFAHAPNGIVGLETALAVNLTWLVHGGVVPLALLVERMACAPARIFNLPGGSLRRGAVADVTVFDPDVAWTVDPRRFVSKGRNTPYAGQELRGLVERTIVGGRVVYARMDDSRAGANLRR
;
A
#
# COMPACT_ATOMS: atom_id res chain seq x y z
N ILE A 1 25.24 -7.38 -0.07
CA ILE A 1 25.10 -6.53 -1.28
C ILE A 1 23.74 -6.85 -1.92
N GLY A 2 22.97 -5.86 -2.38
CA GLY A 2 21.53 -6.01 -2.68
C GLY A 2 20.70 -5.72 -1.43
N GLU A 3 19.58 -6.39 -1.24
CA GLU A 3 18.66 -6.24 -0.08
C GLU A 3 19.26 -6.65 1.28
N MET A 4 20.57 -6.89 1.35
CA MET A 4 21.25 -7.19 2.63
C MET A 4 21.58 -5.90 3.41
N GLY A 5 21.30 -4.72 2.87
CA GLY A 5 21.49 -3.44 3.56
C GLY A 5 22.94 -3.09 3.93
N GLU A 6 23.93 -3.59 3.17
CA GLU A 6 25.36 -3.43 3.50
C GLU A 6 26.00 -2.17 2.89
N ARG A 7 25.49 -1.70 1.74
CA ARG A 7 25.99 -0.54 0.99
C ARG A 7 24.90 0.03 0.08
N LEU A 8 25.03 1.30 -0.29
CA LEU A 8 24.13 1.93 -1.26
C LEU A 8 24.27 1.28 -2.65
N ALA A 9 23.16 1.28 -3.38
CA ALA A 9 23.16 1.04 -4.81
C ALA A 9 23.63 2.29 -5.60
N GLU A 10 23.89 2.12 -6.90
CA GLU A 10 24.36 3.20 -7.78
C GLU A 10 23.22 4.16 -8.15
N PHE A 11 22.81 5.03 -7.22
CA PHE A 11 21.63 5.90 -7.36
C PHE A 11 21.67 6.74 -8.64
N GLY A 12 22.82 7.31 -8.98
CA GLY A 12 22.97 8.14 -10.17
C GLY A 12 22.70 7.38 -11.47
N GLU A 13 23.16 6.14 -11.59
CA GLU A 13 22.88 5.30 -12.76
C GLU A 13 21.41 4.90 -12.82
N MET A 14 20.81 4.55 -11.67
CA MET A 14 19.40 4.19 -11.59
C MET A 14 18.49 5.35 -11.97
N VAL A 15 18.76 6.56 -11.44
CA VAL A 15 18.02 7.78 -11.80
C VAL A 15 18.24 8.11 -13.28
N GLY A 16 19.47 7.98 -13.79
CA GLY A 16 19.77 8.14 -15.22
C GLY A 16 19.00 7.17 -16.13
N ALA A 17 18.65 5.99 -15.62
CA ALA A 17 17.81 5.00 -16.28
C ALA A 17 16.29 5.21 -16.07
N GLY A 18 15.88 6.19 -15.26
CA GLY A 18 14.48 6.56 -15.05
C GLY A 18 13.89 6.17 -13.69
N ALA A 19 14.70 5.79 -12.70
CA ALA A 19 14.22 5.57 -11.34
C ALA A 19 13.70 6.90 -10.73
N VAL A 20 12.52 6.84 -10.11
CA VAL A 20 11.83 8.00 -9.52
C VAL A 20 11.85 8.00 -7.99
N ALA A 21 12.34 6.91 -7.40
CA ALA A 21 12.51 6.68 -5.97
C ALA A 21 13.56 5.58 -5.78
N VAL A 22 14.04 5.43 -4.55
CA VAL A 22 14.86 4.29 -4.11
C VAL A 22 14.21 3.64 -2.89
N SER A 23 14.28 2.33 -2.80
CA SER A 23 13.69 1.56 -1.71
C SER A 23 14.45 0.25 -1.51
N ASP A 24 14.29 -0.36 -0.34
CA ASP A 24 14.70 -1.74 -0.03
C ASP A 24 13.47 -2.56 0.41
N ASP A 25 12.30 -2.29 -0.16
CA ASP A 25 11.04 -2.93 0.21
C ASP A 25 11.14 -4.47 0.26
N GLY A 26 10.47 -5.05 1.26
CA GLY A 26 10.62 -6.45 1.66
C GLY A 26 11.70 -6.71 2.72
N LYS A 27 12.70 -5.82 2.88
CA LYS A 27 13.67 -5.86 3.99
C LYS A 27 14.01 -4.45 4.53
N PRO A 28 13.81 -4.18 5.82
CA PRO A 28 14.09 -2.87 6.37
C PRO A 28 15.58 -2.49 6.30
N VAL A 29 15.88 -1.24 5.99
CA VAL A 29 17.25 -0.70 6.09
C VAL A 29 17.60 -0.50 7.57
N VAL A 30 18.17 -1.51 8.23
CA VAL A 30 18.42 -1.48 9.69
C VAL A 30 19.43 -0.40 10.10
N SER A 31 20.46 -0.18 9.28
CA SER A 31 21.53 0.76 9.61
C SER A 31 21.06 2.22 9.45
N ALA A 32 20.91 2.92 10.57
CA ALA A 32 20.60 4.36 10.57
C ALA A 32 21.65 5.19 9.79
N GLN A 33 22.92 4.77 9.80
CA GLN A 33 23.96 5.43 9.01
C GLN A 33 23.77 5.19 7.51
N LEU A 34 23.34 4.00 7.09
CA LEU A 34 23.05 3.73 5.69
C LEU A 34 21.83 4.52 5.22
N MET A 35 20.73 4.50 5.99
CA MET A 35 19.53 5.28 5.69
C MET A 35 19.83 6.79 5.61
N ARG A 36 20.62 7.31 6.55
CA ARG A 36 21.11 8.70 6.50
C ARG A 36 21.85 8.98 5.20
N THR A 37 22.78 8.11 4.82
CA THR A 37 23.57 8.27 3.60
C THR A 37 22.66 8.20 2.37
N ALA A 38 21.67 7.31 2.35
CA ALA A 38 20.66 7.22 1.29
C ALA A 38 19.89 8.54 1.14
N LEU A 39 19.40 9.12 2.25
CA LEU A 39 18.67 10.39 2.25
C LEU A 39 19.54 11.57 1.76
N GLU A 40 20.82 11.62 2.16
CA GLU A 40 21.77 12.63 1.67
C GLU A 40 22.01 12.50 0.15
N TYR A 41 22.16 11.28 -0.36
CA TYR A 41 22.38 11.03 -1.79
C TYR A 41 21.12 11.26 -2.64
N ALA A 42 19.97 10.71 -2.23
CA ALA A 42 18.70 10.83 -2.94
C ALA A 42 18.27 12.29 -3.12
N ARG A 43 18.56 13.15 -2.12
CA ARG A 43 18.33 14.59 -2.19
C ARG A 43 19.05 15.27 -3.37
N THR A 44 20.22 14.77 -3.78
CA THR A 44 20.96 15.32 -4.93
C THR A 44 20.21 15.12 -6.26
N PHE A 45 19.32 14.13 -6.30
CA PHE A 45 18.52 13.77 -7.46
C PHE A 45 17.05 14.17 -7.35
N ASP A 46 16.64 14.81 -6.24
CA ASP A 46 15.26 15.20 -5.95
C ASP A 46 14.26 14.03 -6.03
N ILE A 47 14.67 12.87 -5.50
CA ILE A 47 13.81 11.68 -5.37
C ILE A 47 13.64 11.27 -3.91
N PRO A 48 12.49 10.68 -3.54
CA PRO A 48 12.29 10.11 -2.21
C PRO A 48 13.09 8.82 -1.99
N VAL A 49 13.45 8.59 -0.73
CA VAL A 49 13.74 7.24 -0.21
C VAL A 49 12.43 6.70 0.35
N ALA A 50 11.99 5.53 -0.10
CA ALA A 50 10.80 4.84 0.41
C ALA A 50 11.22 3.66 1.29
N ASP A 51 10.74 3.58 2.53
CA ASP A 51 11.14 2.54 3.49
C ASP A 51 9.97 1.68 3.95
N HIS A 52 10.24 0.37 4.00
CA HIS A 52 9.44 -0.61 4.71
C HIS A 52 9.84 -0.55 6.19
N CYS A 53 9.05 0.17 7.00
CA CYS A 53 9.35 0.38 8.41
C CYS A 53 9.13 -0.89 9.23
N GLU A 54 10.20 -1.62 9.54
CA GLU A 54 10.15 -2.78 10.42
C GLU A 54 11.45 -2.90 11.23
N GLU A 55 11.38 -2.90 12.56
CA GLU A 55 12.50 -3.19 13.45
C GLU A 55 12.63 -4.72 13.57
N PRO A 56 13.68 -5.34 12.99
CA PRO A 56 13.70 -6.79 12.82
C PRO A 56 13.77 -7.56 14.14
N THR A 57 14.36 -6.99 15.20
CA THR A 57 14.50 -7.71 16.47
C THR A 57 13.18 -7.82 17.23
N LEU A 58 12.30 -6.83 17.08
CA LEU A 58 10.92 -6.87 17.58
C LEU A 58 10.00 -7.71 16.70
N ALA A 59 10.12 -7.58 15.37
CA ALA A 59 9.29 -8.34 14.43
C ALA A 59 9.66 -9.83 14.36
N HIS A 60 10.87 -10.20 14.78
CA HIS A 60 11.44 -11.54 14.59
C HIS A 60 10.48 -12.67 14.98
N GLY A 61 10.09 -13.48 13.98
CA GLY A 61 9.26 -14.66 14.17
C GLY A 61 7.78 -14.38 14.44
N GLY A 62 7.33 -13.12 14.40
CA GLY A 62 5.93 -12.77 14.42
C GLY A 62 5.23 -13.10 13.10
N ALA A 63 3.95 -13.46 13.15
CA ALA A 63 3.18 -13.86 11.98
C ALA A 63 1.95 -12.98 11.71
N MET A 64 1.53 -12.17 12.70
CA MET A 64 0.35 -11.32 12.68
C MET A 64 0.50 -10.20 13.71
N ASN A 65 -0.51 -9.35 13.89
CA ASN A 65 -0.51 -8.33 14.94
C ASN A 65 -0.34 -8.93 16.34
N GLU A 66 0.50 -8.32 17.18
CA GLU A 66 0.55 -8.68 18.60
C GLU A 66 -0.65 -8.10 19.34
N GLY A 67 -1.46 -8.99 19.91
CA GLY A 67 -2.66 -8.58 20.63
C GLY A 67 -3.51 -9.75 21.10
N LEU A 68 -4.80 -9.47 21.27
CA LEU A 68 -5.76 -10.47 21.73
C LEU A 68 -5.90 -11.62 20.75
N MET A 69 -5.91 -11.34 19.43
CA MET A 69 -6.10 -12.38 18.43
C MET A 69 -4.88 -13.32 18.33
N SER A 70 -3.65 -12.79 18.34
CA SER A 70 -2.46 -13.64 18.34
C SER A 70 -2.37 -14.53 19.58
N ALA A 71 -2.72 -13.99 20.75
CA ALA A 71 -2.80 -14.76 21.99
C ALA A 71 -3.87 -15.87 21.91
N ARG A 72 -5.04 -15.58 21.33
CA ARG A 72 -6.11 -16.57 21.10
C ARG A 72 -5.69 -17.68 20.14
N LEU A 73 -5.02 -17.35 19.05
CA LEU A 73 -4.59 -18.31 18.03
C LEU A 73 -3.30 -19.07 18.40
N GLY A 74 -2.64 -18.69 19.51
CA GLY A 74 -1.37 -19.27 19.93
C GLY A 74 -0.21 -18.93 18.98
N LEU A 75 -0.30 -17.78 18.29
CA LEU A 75 0.70 -17.32 17.32
C LEU A 75 1.54 -16.19 17.93
N ARG A 76 2.80 -16.10 17.49
CA ARG A 76 3.65 -14.97 17.85
C ARG A 76 3.19 -13.73 17.08
N GLY A 77 2.96 -12.65 17.80
CA GLY A 77 2.60 -11.35 17.23
C GLY A 77 3.82 -10.51 16.86
N ILE A 78 3.57 -9.50 16.01
CA ILE A 78 4.47 -8.40 15.70
C ILE A 78 3.91 -7.17 16.43
N PRO A 79 4.63 -6.60 17.41
CA PRO A 79 4.17 -5.40 18.12
C PRO A 79 4.09 -4.19 17.17
N ALA A 80 3.28 -3.19 17.53
CA ALA A 80 3.16 -1.95 16.76
C ALA A 80 4.50 -1.19 16.71
N GLU A 81 5.26 -1.26 17.80
CA GLU A 81 6.55 -0.62 17.99
C GLU A 81 7.61 -1.06 16.97
N ALA A 82 7.45 -2.26 16.38
CA ALA A 82 8.31 -2.70 15.29
C ALA A 82 8.22 -1.74 14.09
N GLU A 83 7.02 -1.22 13.77
CA GLU A 83 6.83 -0.22 12.72
C GLU A 83 7.24 1.18 13.22
N GLU A 84 6.75 1.56 14.41
CA GLU A 84 6.83 2.93 14.91
C GLU A 84 8.28 3.40 15.17
N ILE A 85 9.14 2.53 15.69
CA ILE A 85 10.55 2.84 15.95
C ILE A 85 11.30 3.20 14.66
N MET A 86 11.03 2.46 13.59
CA MET A 86 11.63 2.71 12.28
C MET A 86 11.09 3.98 11.64
N ALA A 87 9.76 4.17 11.71
CA ALA A 87 9.11 5.38 11.23
C ALA A 87 9.70 6.64 11.88
N ILE A 88 9.83 6.70 13.21
CA ILE A 88 10.39 7.88 13.86
C ILE A 88 11.88 8.05 13.59
N ARG A 89 12.66 6.96 13.52
CA ARG A 89 14.07 7.02 13.13
C ARG A 89 14.21 7.74 11.79
N ASP A 90 13.43 7.38 10.80
CA ASP A 90 13.57 7.92 9.44
C ASP A 90 13.04 9.33 9.31
N ILE A 91 11.98 9.67 10.04
CA ILE A 91 11.55 11.07 10.18
C ILE A 91 12.67 11.93 10.79
N LEU A 92 13.38 11.43 11.81
CA LEU A 92 14.50 12.17 12.42
C LEU A 92 15.71 12.29 11.48
N LEU A 93 16.00 11.26 10.68
CA LEU A 93 17.06 11.29 9.67
C LEU A 93 16.70 12.21 8.50
N ALA A 94 15.45 12.24 8.06
CA ALA A 94 14.96 13.20 7.07
C ALA A 94 15.07 14.64 7.61
N ARG A 95 14.78 14.87 8.90
CA ARG A 95 15.01 16.17 9.54
C ARG A 95 16.48 16.58 9.54
N LEU A 96 17.39 15.64 9.80
CA LEU A 96 18.83 15.89 9.84
C LEU A 96 19.39 16.24 8.46
N THR A 97 18.96 15.52 7.43
CA THR A 97 19.55 15.56 6.09
C THR A 97 18.83 16.53 5.15
N GLY A 98 17.57 16.85 5.45
CA GLY A 98 16.64 17.54 4.55
C GLY A 98 16.19 16.67 3.37
N GLY A 99 16.49 15.37 3.38
CA GLY A 99 16.02 14.40 2.38
C GLY A 99 14.52 14.13 2.50
N HIS A 100 13.93 13.60 1.43
CA HIS A 100 12.53 13.20 1.38
C HIS A 100 12.40 11.74 1.76
N ILE A 101 11.69 11.47 2.87
CA ILE A 101 11.32 10.12 3.29
C ILE A 101 9.86 9.83 2.94
N HIS A 102 9.61 8.67 2.35
CA HIS A 102 8.28 8.11 2.12
C HIS A 102 8.11 6.84 2.95
N LEU A 103 7.13 6.79 3.84
CA LEU A 103 6.90 5.63 4.70
C LEU A 103 5.84 4.73 4.08
N CYS A 104 6.22 3.50 3.73
CA CYS A 104 5.38 2.54 3.02
C CYS A 104 4.30 1.93 3.94
N HIS A 105 3.12 1.67 3.39
CA HIS A 105 2.03 0.85 3.93
C HIS A 105 1.84 0.91 5.47
N MET A 106 1.69 2.12 6.04
CA MET A 106 1.57 2.32 7.50
C MET A 106 0.34 1.64 8.09
N SER A 107 0.48 0.97 9.23
CA SER A 107 -0.61 0.17 9.81
C SER A 107 -0.98 0.51 11.26
N THR A 108 -0.26 1.42 11.92
CA THR A 108 -0.43 1.69 13.36
C THR A 108 -0.94 3.10 13.62
N LYS A 109 -1.73 3.26 14.69
CA LYS A 109 -2.10 4.58 15.20
C LYS A 109 -0.87 5.39 15.65
N GLY A 110 0.14 4.75 16.24
CA GLY A 110 1.34 5.46 16.68
C GLY A 110 2.17 6.00 15.52
N SER A 111 2.33 5.24 14.43
CA SER A 111 2.97 5.76 13.20
C SER A 111 2.24 6.99 12.65
N VAL A 112 0.90 7.00 12.65
CA VAL A 112 0.11 8.18 12.28
C VAL A 112 0.46 9.39 13.14
N GLU A 113 0.57 9.22 14.47
CA GLU A 113 0.96 10.30 15.38
C GLU A 113 2.38 10.82 15.09
N LEU A 114 3.32 9.93 14.81
CA LEU A 114 4.71 10.27 14.47
C LEU A 114 4.82 11.02 13.13
N ILE A 115 4.07 10.58 12.11
CA ILE A 115 4.00 11.25 10.81
C ILE A 115 3.44 12.66 10.98
N ARG A 116 2.32 12.79 11.71
CA ARG A 116 1.71 14.10 12.00
C ARG A 116 2.69 15.02 12.70
N TRP A 117 3.36 14.53 13.74
CA TRP A 117 4.41 15.26 14.45
C TRP A 117 5.52 15.75 13.53
N GLY A 118 5.91 14.92 12.55
CA GLY A 118 6.93 15.25 11.56
C GLY A 118 6.47 16.34 10.58
N LYS A 119 5.26 16.21 10.04
CA LYS A 119 4.65 17.20 9.14
C LYS A 119 4.45 18.56 9.81
N GLU A 120 4.00 18.60 11.06
CA GLU A 120 3.86 19.84 11.85
C GLU A 120 5.19 20.60 11.99
N ARG A 121 6.31 19.87 11.97
CA ARG A 121 7.68 20.42 12.03
C ARG A 121 8.28 20.71 10.66
N LYS A 122 7.48 20.57 9.59
CA LYS A 122 7.89 20.76 8.20
C LYS A 122 9.06 19.84 7.80
N ILE A 123 9.15 18.68 8.42
CA ILE A 123 10.06 17.61 7.98
C ILE A 123 9.49 17.06 6.68
N ASN A 124 10.36 16.78 5.70
CA ASN A 124 9.95 16.27 4.40
C ASN A 124 9.61 14.77 4.47
N VAL A 125 8.49 14.47 5.12
CA VAL A 125 7.93 13.13 5.26
C VAL A 125 6.59 13.04 4.54
N THR A 126 6.43 11.98 3.77
CA THR A 126 5.16 11.53 3.21
C THR A 126 4.92 10.08 3.63
N ALA A 127 3.67 9.63 3.57
CA ALA A 127 3.33 8.26 3.91
C ALA A 127 2.20 7.73 3.04
N GLU A 128 2.14 6.41 2.92
CA GLU A 128 1.06 5.69 2.27
C GLU A 128 0.41 4.66 3.20
N VAL A 129 -0.79 4.23 2.84
CA VAL A 129 -1.55 3.15 3.51
C VAL A 129 -2.18 2.24 2.48
N CYS A 130 -2.31 0.96 2.81
CA CYS A 130 -2.99 0.02 1.93
C CYS A 130 -4.50 -0.03 2.12
N PRO A 131 -5.27 -0.33 1.05
CA PRO A 131 -6.72 -0.49 1.14
C PRO A 131 -7.14 -1.47 2.24
N HIS A 132 -6.37 -2.55 2.43
CA HIS A 132 -6.68 -3.56 3.44
C HIS A 132 -6.45 -3.11 4.89
N HIS A 133 -5.51 -2.22 5.16
CA HIS A 133 -5.37 -1.60 6.49
C HIS A 133 -6.44 -0.52 6.76
N LEU A 134 -7.17 -0.10 5.75
CA LEU A 134 -8.29 0.85 5.88
C LEU A 134 -9.65 0.18 6.05
N SER A 135 -9.76 -1.13 5.80
CA SER A 135 -11.05 -1.84 5.76
C SER A 135 -11.11 -3.09 6.62
N LEU A 136 -9.97 -3.71 6.93
CA LEU A 136 -9.90 -4.99 7.64
C LEU A 136 -9.15 -4.85 8.97
N THR A 137 -9.52 -5.69 9.94
CA THR A 137 -8.85 -5.78 11.24
C THR A 137 -8.14 -7.12 11.39
N GLU A 138 -7.40 -7.30 12.48
CA GLU A 138 -6.79 -8.57 12.87
C GLU A 138 -7.80 -9.73 12.98
N ASP A 139 -9.10 -9.46 13.00
CA ASP A 139 -10.13 -10.49 13.07
C ASP A 139 -10.18 -11.37 11.83
N GLU A 140 -9.76 -10.86 10.66
CA GLU A 140 -9.77 -11.60 9.40
C GLU A 140 -8.80 -12.80 9.38
N VAL A 141 -7.87 -12.88 10.33
CA VAL A 141 -6.96 -14.02 10.45
C VAL A 141 -7.56 -15.17 11.26
N GLU A 142 -8.77 -15.01 11.80
CA GLU A 142 -9.47 -16.06 12.53
C GLU A 142 -9.60 -17.33 11.68
N GLY A 143 -9.46 -18.50 12.32
CA GLY A 143 -9.42 -19.77 11.58
C GLY A 143 -8.13 -20.00 10.80
N TYR A 144 -7.08 -19.19 11.02
CA TYR A 144 -5.79 -19.27 10.36
C TYR A 144 -5.85 -18.97 8.85
N ASP A 145 -6.71 -18.04 8.41
CA ASP A 145 -6.79 -17.66 7.00
C ASP A 145 -5.52 -16.92 6.55
N THR A 146 -4.67 -17.64 5.83
CA THR A 146 -3.43 -17.09 5.28
C THR A 146 -3.68 -16.03 4.22
N ASN A 147 -4.87 -15.95 3.62
CA ASN A 147 -5.23 -14.87 2.70
C ASN A 147 -5.43 -13.52 3.42
N ALA A 148 -5.51 -13.50 4.74
CA ALA A 148 -5.45 -12.29 5.56
C ALA A 148 -4.04 -12.01 6.12
N LYS A 149 -3.02 -12.81 5.74
CA LYS A 149 -1.63 -12.64 6.18
C LYS A 149 -0.80 -11.78 5.21
N MET A 150 -0.37 -10.61 5.68
CA MET A 150 0.53 -9.66 4.99
C MET A 150 1.45 -8.94 5.99
N ASN A 151 2.39 -8.12 5.49
CA ASN A 151 3.30 -7.33 6.31
C ASN A 151 3.28 -5.85 5.85
N PRO A 152 2.99 -4.88 6.73
CA PRO A 152 2.61 -5.03 8.13
C PRO A 152 1.27 -5.76 8.30
N PRO A 153 1.05 -6.45 9.43
CA PRO A 153 -0.17 -7.23 9.62
C PRO A 153 -1.40 -6.35 9.79
N LEU A 154 -2.59 -6.91 9.53
CA LEU A 154 -3.85 -6.28 9.95
C LEU A 154 -3.86 -6.09 11.46
N ARG A 155 -4.18 -4.87 11.92
CA ARG A 155 -4.15 -4.49 13.34
C ARG A 155 -5.55 -4.25 13.88
N THR A 156 -5.66 -3.52 14.98
CA THR A 156 -6.93 -3.37 15.69
C THR A 156 -7.88 -2.44 14.94
N ALA A 157 -9.17 -2.49 15.29
CA ALA A 157 -10.15 -1.52 14.79
C ALA A 157 -9.78 -0.06 15.12
N ALA A 158 -9.05 0.18 16.21
CA ALA A 158 -8.59 1.51 16.58
C ALA A 158 -7.48 2.01 15.63
N ASP A 159 -6.61 1.12 15.17
CA ASP A 159 -5.60 1.44 14.15
C ASP A 159 -6.27 1.76 12.81
N VAL A 160 -7.23 0.93 12.37
CA VAL A 160 -8.02 1.19 11.15
C VAL A 160 -8.68 2.56 11.20
N ALA A 161 -9.36 2.90 12.30
CA ALA A 161 -10.01 4.19 12.46
C ALA A 161 -9.00 5.36 12.44
N ALA A 162 -7.82 5.19 13.04
CA ALA A 162 -6.76 6.19 13.01
C ALA A 162 -6.21 6.41 11.59
N LEU A 163 -6.02 5.34 10.82
CA LEU A 163 -5.57 5.41 9.42
C LEU A 163 -6.62 6.08 8.53
N GLN A 164 -7.90 5.76 8.71
CA GLN A 164 -9.00 6.40 7.99
C GLN A 164 -9.04 7.93 8.23
N GLU A 165 -8.92 8.37 9.48
CA GLU A 165 -8.85 9.81 9.80
C GLU A 165 -7.56 10.44 9.26
N ALA A 166 -6.43 9.71 9.27
CA ALA A 166 -5.16 10.19 8.73
C ALA A 166 -5.20 10.42 7.21
N VAL A 167 -5.93 9.58 6.46
CA VAL A 167 -6.16 9.80 5.02
C VAL A 167 -6.96 11.08 4.80
N LYS A 168 -8.00 11.28 5.62
CA LYS A 168 -8.91 12.42 5.55
C LYS A 168 -8.23 13.74 5.91
N ASP A 169 -7.46 13.78 6.99
CA ASP A 169 -6.77 14.98 7.47
C ASP A 169 -5.47 15.30 6.69
N GLY A 170 -4.99 14.36 5.87
CA GLY A 170 -3.79 14.51 5.05
C GLY A 170 -2.48 14.16 5.76
N THR A 171 -2.55 13.56 6.95
CA THR A 171 -1.40 12.93 7.60
C THR A 171 -0.86 11.80 6.73
N ILE A 172 -1.73 10.99 6.12
CA ILE A 172 -1.37 10.02 5.08
C ILE A 172 -1.68 10.61 3.70
N ASP A 173 -0.69 10.55 2.80
CA ASP A 173 -0.72 11.24 1.51
C ASP A 173 -1.25 10.37 0.38
N VAL A 174 -0.96 9.06 0.44
CA VAL A 174 -1.16 8.13 -0.68
C VAL A 174 -1.91 6.89 -0.21
N ILE A 175 -2.75 6.34 -1.08
CA ILE A 175 -3.28 4.98 -0.94
C ILE A 175 -2.61 4.12 -2.00
N ALA A 176 -1.81 3.15 -1.56
CA ALA A 176 -1.03 2.26 -2.41
C ALA A 176 -1.37 0.80 -2.12
N THR A 177 -1.40 -0.08 -3.12
CA THR A 177 -2.04 -1.40 -2.95
C THR A 177 -1.21 -2.43 -2.20
N ASP A 178 0.12 -2.29 -2.24
CA ASP A 178 1.08 -3.36 -1.92
C ASP A 178 0.66 -4.70 -2.55
N HIS A 179 0.61 -4.73 -3.88
CA HIS A 179 0.13 -5.93 -4.59
C HIS A 179 1.18 -7.03 -4.53
N ALA A 180 0.96 -8.01 -3.66
CA ALA A 180 1.88 -9.12 -3.39
C ALA A 180 1.24 -10.48 -3.76
N PRO A 181 1.28 -10.88 -5.05
CA PRO A 181 0.71 -12.14 -5.51
C PRO A 181 1.56 -13.33 -5.06
N HIS A 182 0.90 -14.36 -4.55
CA HIS A 182 1.50 -15.66 -4.21
C HIS A 182 0.75 -16.80 -4.90
N HIS A 183 1.43 -17.91 -5.12
CA HIS A 183 0.80 -19.13 -5.62
C HIS A 183 -0.12 -19.73 -4.54
N TYR A 184 -1.17 -20.46 -4.94
CA TYR A 184 -2.14 -21.00 -3.99
C TYR A 184 -1.48 -21.99 -3.00
N ASP A 185 -0.61 -22.88 -3.48
CA ASP A 185 0.13 -23.83 -2.62
C ASP A 185 1.00 -23.13 -1.55
N GLU A 186 1.52 -21.93 -1.85
CA GLU A 186 2.35 -21.18 -0.89
C GLU A 186 1.51 -20.63 0.26
N LYS A 187 0.24 -20.28 -0.03
CA LYS A 187 -0.73 -19.82 0.97
C LYS A 187 -1.41 -20.97 1.70
N GLU A 188 -1.51 -22.16 1.13
CA GLU A 188 -2.00 -23.39 1.80
C GLU A 188 -0.95 -24.03 2.73
N ARG A 189 -0.31 -23.20 3.57
CA ARG A 189 0.66 -23.63 4.59
C ARG A 189 0.16 -23.26 5.97
N GLU A 190 0.84 -23.76 7.01
CA GLU A 190 0.58 -23.29 8.37
C GLU A 190 0.74 -21.77 8.43
N PHE A 191 -0.14 -21.09 9.18
CA PHE A 191 -0.19 -19.63 9.17
C PHE A 191 1.17 -18.98 9.44
N ALA A 192 1.97 -19.51 10.37
CA ALA A 192 3.31 -19.01 10.66
C ALA A 192 4.29 -19.14 9.46
N HIS A 193 4.11 -20.14 8.59
CA HIS A 193 4.99 -20.46 7.48
C HIS A 193 4.51 -20.00 6.09
N ALA A 194 3.22 -19.65 5.95
CA ALA A 194 2.70 -19.03 4.74
C ALA A 194 3.38 -17.65 4.50
N PRO A 195 3.64 -17.25 3.25
CA PRO A 195 4.26 -15.97 2.97
C PRO A 195 3.29 -14.81 3.25
N ASN A 196 3.87 -13.67 3.63
CA ASN A 196 3.17 -12.40 3.73
C ASN A 196 2.84 -11.88 2.33
N GLY A 197 1.59 -11.44 2.13
CA GLY A 197 1.18 -10.73 0.93
C GLY A 197 -0.20 -11.14 0.42
N ILE A 198 -0.91 -10.16 -0.13
CA ILE A 198 -2.22 -10.31 -0.75
C ILE A 198 -2.31 -9.56 -2.07
N VAL A 199 -3.17 -10.00 -2.98
CA VAL A 199 -3.46 -9.24 -4.20
C VAL A 199 -4.41 -8.08 -3.94
N GLY A 200 -4.02 -6.86 -4.37
CA GLY A 200 -4.86 -5.66 -4.25
C GLY A 200 -5.27 -4.93 -5.53
N LEU A 201 -4.57 -5.07 -6.67
CA LEU A 201 -4.79 -4.23 -7.86
C LEU A 201 -6.23 -4.19 -8.36
N GLU A 202 -6.90 -5.35 -8.42
CA GLU A 202 -8.24 -5.47 -9.02
C GLU A 202 -9.36 -5.06 -8.06
N THR A 203 -9.08 -5.01 -6.75
CA THR A 203 -10.07 -4.67 -5.71
C THR A 203 -9.86 -3.28 -5.11
N ALA A 204 -8.67 -2.68 -5.24
CA ALA A 204 -8.28 -1.47 -4.52
C ALA A 204 -9.28 -0.31 -4.63
N LEU A 205 -9.76 0.01 -5.83
CA LEU A 205 -10.74 1.09 -6.01
C LEU A 205 -12.05 0.77 -5.28
N ALA A 206 -12.55 -0.46 -5.44
CA ALA A 206 -13.83 -0.88 -4.89
C ALA A 206 -13.79 -0.96 -3.36
N VAL A 207 -12.68 -1.43 -2.78
CA VAL A 207 -12.44 -1.41 -1.34
C VAL A 207 -12.50 0.03 -0.83
N ASN A 208 -11.69 0.93 -1.38
CA ASN A 208 -11.69 2.30 -0.87
C ASN A 208 -13.03 3.03 -1.07
N LEU A 209 -13.73 2.79 -2.18
CA LEU A 209 -15.08 3.33 -2.36
C LEU A 209 -16.05 2.81 -1.30
N THR A 210 -16.03 1.51 -1.03
CA THR A 210 -16.94 0.86 -0.06
C THR A 210 -16.73 1.40 1.35
N TRP A 211 -15.49 1.40 1.85
CA TRP A 211 -15.22 1.76 3.24
C TRP A 211 -14.99 3.25 3.47
N LEU A 212 -14.37 3.97 2.53
CA LEU A 212 -14.07 5.39 2.75
C LEU A 212 -15.15 6.32 2.20
N VAL A 213 -15.66 6.08 1.00
CA VAL A 213 -16.62 6.98 0.35
C VAL A 213 -18.05 6.66 0.77
N HIS A 214 -18.49 5.43 0.55
CA HIS A 214 -19.81 4.96 0.97
C HIS A 214 -19.93 4.85 2.50
N GLY A 215 -18.82 4.61 3.19
CA GLY A 215 -18.72 4.71 4.66
C GLY A 215 -18.73 6.14 5.21
N GLY A 216 -18.68 7.17 4.35
CA GLY A 216 -18.79 8.58 4.76
C GLY A 216 -17.53 9.18 5.40
N VAL A 217 -16.37 8.53 5.26
CA VAL A 217 -15.08 9.01 5.80
C VAL A 217 -14.52 10.14 4.95
N VAL A 218 -14.50 9.96 3.62
CA VAL A 218 -13.94 10.93 2.66
C VAL A 218 -14.84 11.12 1.44
N PRO A 219 -14.87 12.31 0.82
CA PRO A 219 -15.53 12.47 -0.48
C PRO A 219 -14.74 11.78 -1.60
N LEU A 220 -15.43 11.38 -2.68
CA LEU A 220 -14.82 10.74 -3.86
C LEU A 220 -13.61 11.52 -4.42
N ALA A 221 -13.70 12.85 -4.47
CA ALA A 221 -12.61 13.70 -4.96
C ALA A 221 -11.33 13.55 -4.13
N LEU A 222 -11.46 13.37 -2.81
CA LEU A 222 -10.30 13.14 -1.94
C LEU A 222 -9.72 11.74 -2.16
N LEU A 223 -10.56 10.74 -2.38
CA LEU A 223 -10.08 9.41 -2.75
C LEU A 223 -9.26 9.45 -4.05
N VAL A 224 -9.76 10.13 -5.09
CA VAL A 224 -9.04 10.32 -6.36
C VAL A 224 -7.72 11.08 -6.13
N GLU A 225 -7.71 12.11 -5.28
CA GLU A 225 -6.48 12.81 -4.90
C GLU A 225 -5.45 11.83 -4.30
N ARG A 226 -5.85 10.97 -3.36
CA ARG A 226 -4.94 10.04 -2.65
C ARG A 226 -4.47 8.85 -3.50
N MET A 227 -5.25 8.43 -4.49
CA MET A 227 -4.91 7.29 -5.36
C MET A 227 -4.23 7.68 -6.68
N ALA A 228 -4.34 8.94 -7.13
CA ALA A 228 -3.84 9.36 -8.44
C ALA A 228 -3.00 10.65 -8.41
N CYS A 229 -3.56 11.74 -7.90
CA CYS A 229 -2.92 13.06 -8.00
C CYS A 229 -1.73 13.22 -7.05
N ALA A 230 -1.91 12.83 -5.79
CA ALA A 230 -0.89 12.88 -4.74
C ALA A 230 0.32 11.99 -5.05
N PRO A 231 0.16 10.68 -5.39
CA PRO A 231 1.32 9.86 -5.75
C PRO A 231 2.05 10.42 -6.98
N ALA A 232 1.34 10.88 -8.02
CA ALA A 232 2.00 11.48 -9.17
C ALA A 232 2.84 12.71 -8.81
N ARG A 233 2.33 13.56 -7.91
CA ARG A 233 3.04 14.76 -7.44
C ARG A 233 4.22 14.43 -6.53
N ILE A 234 4.08 13.47 -5.61
CA ILE A 234 5.11 13.11 -4.62
C ILE A 234 6.31 12.45 -5.31
N PHE A 235 6.06 11.63 -6.33
CA PHE A 235 7.11 10.90 -7.06
C PHE A 235 7.50 11.57 -8.39
N ASN A 236 7.10 12.84 -8.60
CA ASN A 236 7.42 13.60 -9.81
C ASN A 236 7.05 12.89 -11.13
N LEU A 237 5.94 12.16 -11.14
CA LEU A 237 5.47 11.40 -12.29
C LEU A 237 4.56 12.23 -13.21
N PRO A 238 4.58 11.96 -14.53
CA PRO A 238 3.54 12.46 -15.42
C PRO A 238 2.19 11.84 -15.05
N GLY A 239 1.10 12.59 -15.26
CA GLY A 239 -0.26 12.11 -15.01
C GLY A 239 -0.88 12.73 -13.75
N GLY A 240 -1.75 11.97 -13.07
CA GLY A 240 -2.48 12.45 -11.89
C GLY A 240 -3.40 13.66 -12.18
N SER A 241 -3.79 13.88 -13.44
CA SER A 241 -4.59 15.03 -13.84
C SER A 241 -5.36 14.76 -15.13
N LEU A 242 -6.61 15.25 -15.19
CA LEU A 242 -7.46 15.24 -16.40
C LEU A 242 -7.46 16.58 -17.15
N ARG A 243 -6.47 17.45 -16.89
CA ARG A 243 -6.36 18.74 -17.58
C ARG A 243 -6.06 18.56 -19.07
N ARG A 244 -6.55 19.49 -19.89
CA ARG A 244 -6.19 19.54 -21.32
C ARG A 244 -4.65 19.62 -21.47
N GLY A 245 -4.10 18.80 -22.37
CA GLY A 245 -2.66 18.72 -22.62
C GLY A 245 -1.89 17.75 -21.71
N ALA A 246 -2.52 17.14 -20.70
CA ALA A 246 -1.92 16.02 -19.97
C ALA A 246 -1.91 14.73 -20.81
N VAL A 247 -1.10 13.76 -20.37
CA VAL A 247 -1.12 12.40 -20.92
C VAL A 247 -2.54 11.84 -20.77
N ALA A 248 -3.04 11.17 -21.82
CA ALA A 248 -4.39 10.61 -21.86
C ALA A 248 -4.49 9.28 -21.07
N ASP A 249 -4.15 9.35 -19.78
CA ASP A 249 -4.28 8.27 -18.81
C ASP A 249 -5.57 8.46 -18.02
N VAL A 250 -6.55 7.59 -18.27
CA VAL A 250 -7.92 7.75 -17.78
C VAL A 250 -8.50 6.41 -17.36
N THR A 251 -9.15 6.37 -16.21
CA THR A 251 -10.01 5.26 -15.79
C THR A 251 -11.46 5.73 -15.74
N VAL A 252 -12.35 4.93 -16.33
CA VAL A 252 -13.80 5.09 -16.26
C VAL A 252 -14.34 4.00 -15.35
N PHE A 253 -15.11 4.39 -14.35
CA PHE A 253 -15.71 3.48 -13.38
C PHE A 253 -17.07 4.00 -12.95
N ASP A 254 -17.95 3.09 -12.57
CA ASP A 254 -19.21 3.39 -11.90
C ASP A 254 -18.99 3.24 -10.38
N PRO A 255 -19.13 4.31 -9.57
CA PRO A 255 -18.85 4.26 -8.13
C PRO A 255 -19.89 3.49 -7.32
N ASP A 256 -21.08 3.23 -7.87
CA ASP A 256 -22.26 2.76 -7.12
C ASP A 256 -22.59 1.28 -7.41
N VAL A 257 -22.11 0.74 -8.53
CA VAL A 257 -22.31 -0.66 -8.89
C VAL A 257 -21.69 -1.59 -7.85
N ALA A 258 -22.55 -2.39 -7.22
CA ALA A 258 -22.14 -3.47 -6.33
C ALA A 258 -21.74 -4.72 -7.14
N TRP A 259 -20.69 -5.42 -6.70
CA TRP A 259 -20.24 -6.67 -7.27
C TRP A 259 -19.58 -7.55 -6.20
N THR A 260 -19.73 -8.86 -6.35
CA THR A 260 -19.09 -9.83 -5.46
C THR A 260 -17.68 -10.15 -5.95
N VAL A 261 -16.71 -10.08 -5.05
CA VAL A 261 -15.32 -10.43 -5.38
C VAL A 261 -15.21 -11.92 -5.64
N ASP A 262 -14.86 -12.27 -6.88
CA ASP A 262 -14.52 -13.62 -7.28
C ASP A 262 -13.07 -13.68 -7.77
N PRO A 263 -12.12 -14.13 -6.92
CA PRO A 263 -10.71 -14.19 -7.29
C PRO A 263 -10.47 -15.03 -8.55
N ARG A 264 -11.31 -16.02 -8.86
CA ARG A 264 -11.15 -16.88 -10.05
C ARG A 264 -11.24 -16.07 -11.36
N ARG A 265 -11.89 -14.90 -11.33
CA ARG A 265 -12.03 -13.99 -12.48
C ARG A 265 -10.89 -12.98 -12.61
N PHE A 266 -9.94 -12.97 -11.67
CA PHE A 266 -8.83 -12.02 -11.68
C PHE A 266 -7.89 -12.21 -12.87
N VAL A 267 -7.45 -11.09 -13.44
CA VAL A 267 -6.43 -11.04 -14.50
C VAL A 267 -5.03 -11.30 -13.93
N SER A 268 -4.78 -10.93 -12.67
CA SER A 268 -3.54 -11.29 -11.97
C SER A 268 -3.29 -12.80 -12.04
N LYS A 269 -2.07 -13.27 -11.73
CA LYS A 269 -1.82 -14.69 -11.47
C LYS A 269 -2.17 -15.08 -10.04
N GLY A 270 -2.03 -14.14 -9.09
CA GLY A 270 -2.35 -14.35 -7.68
C GLY A 270 -3.86 -14.38 -7.45
N ARG A 271 -4.28 -15.21 -6.50
CA ARG A 271 -5.69 -15.36 -6.07
C ARG A 271 -5.86 -15.11 -4.56
N ASN A 272 -4.75 -14.83 -3.88
CA ASN A 272 -4.62 -14.71 -2.43
C ASN A 272 -5.19 -13.38 -1.92
N THR A 273 -6.47 -13.37 -1.56
CA THR A 273 -7.16 -12.16 -1.09
C THR A 273 -8.21 -12.51 -0.03
N PRO A 274 -8.34 -11.72 1.06
CA PRO A 274 -9.33 -11.97 2.10
C PRO A 274 -10.75 -11.50 1.69
N TYR A 275 -10.86 -10.78 0.57
CA TYR A 275 -12.14 -10.23 0.11
C TYR A 275 -13.02 -11.24 -0.64
N ALA A 276 -12.59 -12.51 -0.80
CA ALA A 276 -13.33 -13.49 -1.59
C ALA A 276 -14.78 -13.65 -1.10
N GLY A 277 -15.75 -13.49 -2.00
CA GLY A 277 -17.18 -13.57 -1.67
C GLY A 277 -17.77 -12.33 -1.00
N GLN A 278 -16.98 -11.32 -0.67
CA GLN A 278 -17.48 -10.04 -0.16
C GLN A 278 -18.11 -9.21 -1.29
N GLU A 279 -19.13 -8.43 -0.96
CA GLU A 279 -19.73 -7.46 -1.88
C GLU A 279 -19.02 -6.11 -1.73
N LEU A 280 -18.48 -5.60 -2.85
CA LEU A 280 -17.84 -4.29 -2.93
C LEU A 280 -18.61 -3.38 -3.88
N ARG A 281 -18.48 -2.06 -3.68
CA ARG A 281 -19.04 -1.03 -4.57
C ARG A 281 -17.95 -0.32 -5.33
N GLY A 282 -18.22 -0.04 -6.59
CA GLY A 282 -17.26 0.62 -7.48
C GLY A 282 -16.71 -0.37 -8.49
N LEU A 283 -17.08 -0.20 -9.75
CA LEU A 283 -16.70 -1.11 -10.81
C LEU A 283 -15.98 -0.37 -11.93
N VAL A 284 -14.74 -0.77 -12.20
CA VAL A 284 -13.96 -0.25 -13.32
C VAL A 284 -14.52 -0.78 -14.64
N GLU A 285 -14.89 0.14 -15.53
CA GLU A 285 -15.39 -0.19 -16.86
C GLU A 285 -14.28 -0.15 -17.90
N ARG A 286 -13.39 0.85 -17.84
CA ARG A 286 -12.33 1.04 -18.82
C ARG A 286 -11.09 1.65 -18.20
N THR A 287 -9.93 1.26 -18.71
CA THR A 287 -8.64 1.91 -18.44
C THR A 287 -7.96 2.24 -19.76
N ILE A 288 -7.49 3.49 -19.86
CA ILE A 288 -6.85 4.08 -21.04
C ILE A 288 -5.48 4.55 -20.61
N VAL A 289 -4.43 4.20 -21.36
CA VAL A 289 -3.05 4.62 -21.13
C VAL A 289 -2.50 5.23 -22.41
N GLY A 290 -2.06 6.49 -22.35
CA GLY A 290 -1.59 7.25 -23.50
C GLY A 290 -2.62 7.33 -24.64
N GLY A 291 -3.91 7.33 -24.32
CA GLY A 291 -5.00 7.32 -25.29
C GLY A 291 -5.36 5.93 -25.85
N ARG A 292 -4.65 4.86 -25.47
CA ARG A 292 -4.96 3.49 -25.86
C ARG A 292 -5.77 2.79 -24.77
N VAL A 293 -6.92 2.22 -25.13
CA VAL A 293 -7.70 1.37 -24.22
C VAL A 293 -6.90 0.09 -23.94
N VAL A 294 -6.51 -0.11 -22.69
CA VAL A 294 -5.75 -1.30 -22.23
C VAL A 294 -6.61 -2.27 -21.45
N TYR A 295 -7.73 -1.80 -20.89
CA TYR A 295 -8.75 -2.61 -20.26
C TYR A 295 -10.14 -2.10 -20.66
N ALA A 296 -11.03 -3.04 -20.95
CA ALA A 296 -12.45 -2.80 -21.09
C ALA A 296 -13.19 -3.99 -20.52
N ARG A 297 -14.10 -3.74 -19.57
CA ARG A 297 -14.97 -4.77 -19.04
C ARG A 297 -15.76 -5.39 -20.19
N MET A 298 -15.70 -6.71 -20.32
CA MET A 298 -16.59 -7.41 -21.24
C MET A 298 -17.97 -7.46 -20.61
N ASP A 299 -18.98 -6.89 -21.27
CA ASP A 299 -20.36 -7.13 -20.89
C ASP A 299 -20.69 -8.61 -21.11
N ASP A 300 -21.21 -9.30 -20.08
CA ASP A 300 -21.74 -10.67 -20.21
C ASP A 300 -22.88 -10.75 -21.26
N SER A 301 -23.47 -9.61 -21.65
CA SER A 301 -24.46 -9.52 -22.73
C SER A 301 -23.86 -9.57 -24.16
N ARG A 302 -22.55 -9.34 -24.33
CA ARG A 302 -21.88 -9.36 -25.65
C ARG A 302 -21.15 -10.66 -25.97
N ALA A 303 -20.94 -11.54 -24.98
CA ALA A 303 -20.34 -12.85 -25.19
C ALA A 303 -21.18 -13.77 -26.11
N GLY A 304 -22.48 -13.49 -26.27
CA GLY A 304 -23.36 -14.22 -27.20
C GLY A 304 -23.36 -13.73 -28.66
N ALA A 305 -22.76 -12.57 -28.97
CA ALA A 305 -22.91 -11.93 -30.28
C ALA A 305 -21.78 -12.22 -31.29
N ASN A 306 -20.65 -12.78 -30.84
CA ASN A 306 -19.46 -12.97 -31.70
C ASN A 306 -19.15 -14.45 -32.05
N LEU A 307 -20.11 -15.36 -31.91
CA LEU A 307 -20.00 -16.75 -32.42
C LEU A 307 -20.65 -16.96 -33.80
N ARG A 308 -20.98 -15.88 -34.52
CA ARG A 308 -21.45 -15.95 -35.91
C ARG A 308 -20.89 -14.80 -36.73
N ARG A 309 -19.68 -14.99 -37.27
CA ARG A 309 -19.26 -14.50 -38.59
C ARG A 309 -17.97 -15.19 -39.00
#